data_AF-A0A4Q0AXG4-F1
#
_entry.id   AF-A0A4Q0AXG4-F1
#
_cell.length_a   1.000
_cell.length_b   1.000
_cell.length_c   1.000
_cell.angle_alpha   90.00
_cell.angle_beta   90.00
_cell.angle_gamma   90.00
#
_symmetry.space_group_name_H-M   'P 1'
#
loop_
_entity.id
_entity.type
_entity.pdbx_description
1 polymer ?
#
loop_
_entity_poly.entity_id
_entity_poly.type
_entity_poly.pdbx_seq_one_letter_code
_entity_poly.pdbx_strand_id
1 'polypeptide(L)'
;MYRKQTIGILCILAFITLSATITKRDDDTTPQPEPIPPQQQQLGNAQEGYKYLITGNYVSSGFPYKFYRIIAGKDKDNYLKRTGKNANVPFSFNVIKNEQGIDIVVPNCLQCHAQVFDKHLYVGLGNSFIDFSNTKKQNTILTNTTFKFLKAIAPKQFEGSKAIVQSFKAIYPNLQTEVRGVNAADRLAMLLVAHRNPVTLQWSDSNLLTVPDEVVPTDAPAWWLLKKKNAMFYTGFGRGDFGKFLMLSNILTVKDTTETAEVYKHFADVLAYIQSIEPPKYTKPINRELAMEGELLFTTKCSKCHGSYGPNSSYPNLLIPEKIIGTDSLLFKTNQQNPQFIQWFNYSWFATGNHPAKLVPYNGYIAPPLDGIWITAPYFHNGSVPTLEGVLNSKKRPTYWSRDFRKPSYNYSTIGWNYTAHKNAGGRKVYNTTQPGYGNYGHNFGDNLSDADRKAIIEYLKTL
;
A
#
# COMPACT_ATOMS: atom_id res chain seq x y z
N MET A 1 -94.37 12.64 -32.35
CA MET A 1 -93.11 11.86 -32.41
C MET A 1 -92.08 12.57 -31.56
N TYR A 2 -91.87 12.06 -30.34
CA TYR A 2 -90.99 12.60 -29.30
C TYR A 2 -89.78 11.67 -29.14
N ARG A 3 -88.56 12.22 -29.14
CA ARG A 3 -87.28 11.72 -28.59
C ARG A 3 -86.14 12.45 -29.34
N LYS A 4 -85.04 12.90 -28.75
CA LYS A 4 -84.55 12.98 -27.36
C LYS A 4 -83.28 13.86 -27.41
N GLN A 5 -83.13 14.70 -26.39
CA GLN A 5 -81.91 15.28 -25.78
C GLN A 5 -80.55 15.10 -26.47
N THR A 6 -79.80 16.20 -26.58
CA THR A 6 -78.33 16.15 -26.48
C THR A 6 -77.82 17.37 -25.71
N ILE A 7 -77.33 17.11 -24.50
CA ILE A 7 -76.63 18.03 -23.61
C ILE A 7 -75.16 18.02 -24.02
N GLY A 8 -74.56 19.20 -24.19
CA GLY A 8 -73.13 19.36 -24.45
C GLY A 8 -72.31 19.04 -23.21
N ILE A 9 -71.41 18.05 -23.33
CA ILE A 9 -70.39 17.73 -22.33
C ILE A 9 -69.03 17.99 -22.98
N LEU A 10 -68.26 18.89 -22.35
CA LEU A 10 -66.86 19.17 -22.64
C LEU A 10 -66.03 17.89 -22.35
N CYS A 11 -65.44 17.29 -23.39
CA CYS A 11 -64.48 16.20 -23.23
C CYS A 11 -63.05 16.75 -23.26
N ILE A 12 -62.35 16.60 -22.13
CA ILE A 12 -60.91 16.80 -21.97
C ILE A 12 -60.18 15.64 -22.68
N LEU A 13 -59.36 15.94 -23.69
CA LEU A 13 -58.50 14.98 -24.38
C LEU A 13 -57.26 14.69 -23.52
N ALA A 14 -57.20 13.49 -22.94
CA ALA A 14 -55.98 12.92 -22.39
C ALA A 14 -55.31 12.05 -23.46
N PHE A 15 -54.16 12.48 -23.98
CA PHE A 15 -53.30 11.68 -24.84
C PHE A 15 -52.57 10.63 -24.00
N ILE A 16 -52.92 9.35 -24.17
CA ILE A 16 -52.12 8.21 -23.69
C ILE A 16 -51.26 7.75 -24.87
N THR A 17 -50.01 8.21 -24.92
CA THR A 17 -49.00 7.61 -25.81
C THR A 17 -48.41 6.39 -25.12
N LEU A 18 -48.85 5.20 -25.55
CA LEU A 18 -48.27 3.92 -25.17
C LEU A 18 -46.87 3.81 -25.81
N SER A 19 -45.84 4.30 -25.11
CA SER A 19 -44.45 4.06 -25.52
C SER A 19 -44.07 2.65 -25.08
N ALA A 20 -44.10 1.72 -26.04
CA ALA A 20 -43.44 0.43 -25.89
C ALA A 20 -41.94 0.70 -25.69
N THR A 21 -41.47 0.64 -24.45
CA THR A 21 -40.05 0.58 -24.14
C THR A 21 -39.52 -0.73 -24.71
N ILE A 22 -38.92 -0.66 -25.89
CA ILE A 22 -37.96 -1.65 -26.37
C ILE A 22 -36.86 -1.64 -25.31
N THR A 23 -36.89 -2.62 -24.41
CA THR A 23 -35.74 -2.95 -23.57
C THR A 23 -34.66 -3.43 -24.50
N LYS A 24 -33.81 -2.50 -24.93
CA LYS A 24 -32.53 -2.83 -25.51
C LYS A 24 -31.79 -3.62 -24.43
N ARG A 25 -31.70 -4.93 -24.65
CA ARG A 25 -30.85 -5.81 -23.85
C ARG A 25 -29.43 -5.36 -24.19
N ASP A 26 -28.86 -4.46 -23.38
CA ASP A 26 -27.45 -4.09 -23.46
C ASP A 26 -26.64 -5.32 -23.06
N ASP A 27 -26.32 -6.14 -24.06
CA ASP A 27 -25.48 -7.33 -23.92
C ASP A 27 -23.98 -6.99 -23.99
N ASP A 28 -23.62 -5.70 -23.87
CA ASP A 28 -22.22 -5.26 -23.70
C ASP A 28 -21.93 -4.96 -22.23
N THR A 29 -21.92 -6.02 -21.42
CA THR A 29 -21.68 -5.96 -19.97
C THR A 29 -20.19 -5.88 -19.61
N THR A 30 -19.36 -5.29 -20.48
CA THR A 30 -17.94 -5.08 -20.17
C THR A 30 -17.82 -3.95 -19.14
N PRO A 31 -17.38 -4.24 -17.90
CA PRO A 31 -17.23 -3.21 -16.87
C PRO A 31 -16.28 -2.13 -17.37
N GLN A 32 -16.65 -0.86 -17.16
CA GLN A 32 -15.87 0.30 -17.60
C GLN A 32 -15.02 0.85 -16.44
N PRO A 33 -13.93 1.58 -16.73
CA PRO A 33 -13.20 2.31 -15.71
C PRO A 33 -14.08 3.32 -14.96
N GLU A 34 -13.97 3.35 -13.63
CA GLU A 34 -14.81 4.18 -12.76
C GLU A 34 -13.95 5.24 -12.03
N PRO A 35 -14.30 6.54 -12.10
CA PRO A 35 -13.58 7.55 -11.36
C PRO A 35 -13.87 7.47 -9.86
N ILE A 36 -12.85 7.72 -9.05
CA ILE A 36 -13.00 7.87 -7.60
C ILE A 36 -13.19 9.36 -7.30
N PRO A 37 -14.30 9.77 -6.66
CA PRO A 37 -14.50 11.16 -6.29
C PRO A 37 -13.47 11.60 -5.25
N PRO A 38 -12.98 12.86 -5.30
CA PRO A 38 -12.09 13.39 -4.29
C PRO A 38 -12.80 13.52 -2.95
N GLN A 39 -12.03 13.40 -1.87
CA GLN A 39 -12.51 13.63 -0.51
C GLN A 39 -11.58 14.65 0.15
N GLN A 40 -12.18 15.68 0.75
CA GLN A 40 -11.42 16.67 1.51
C GLN A 40 -10.71 15.98 2.69
N GLN A 41 -9.40 16.18 2.76
CA GLN A 41 -8.55 15.69 3.84
C GLN A 41 -8.37 16.78 4.90
N GLN A 42 -7.99 16.37 6.11
CA GLN A 42 -7.60 17.31 7.15
C GLN A 42 -6.34 18.08 6.75
N LEU A 43 -6.28 19.36 7.13
CA LEU A 43 -5.09 20.18 6.99
C LEU A 43 -4.13 19.89 8.14
N GLY A 44 -2.84 19.84 7.85
CA GLY A 44 -1.79 19.61 8.84
C GLY A 44 -0.48 20.31 8.50
N ASN A 45 0.47 20.22 9.42
CA ASN A 45 1.80 20.78 9.31
C ASN A 45 2.83 19.70 8.92
N ALA A 46 3.38 19.80 7.72
CA ALA A 46 4.34 18.83 7.20
C ALA A 46 5.62 18.68 8.05
N GLN A 47 6.07 19.75 8.73
CA GLN A 47 7.27 19.69 9.56
C GLN A 47 7.02 18.91 10.85
N GLU A 48 5.90 19.17 11.53
CA GLU A 48 5.49 18.39 12.71
C GLU A 48 5.16 16.94 12.33
N GLY A 49 4.58 16.73 11.15
CA GLY A 49 4.31 15.41 10.60
C GLY A 49 5.57 14.59 10.39
N TYR A 50 6.60 15.18 9.77
CA TYR A 50 7.90 14.53 9.62
C TYR A 50 8.49 14.17 10.98
N LYS A 51 8.53 15.12 11.91
CA LYS A 51 9.06 14.91 13.26
C LYS A 51 8.34 13.79 13.99
N TYR A 52 7.00 13.76 13.95
CA TYR A 52 6.20 12.71 14.57
C TYR A 52 6.44 11.36 13.90
N LEU A 53 6.54 11.31 12.57
CA LEU A 53 6.86 10.08 11.84
C LEU A 53 8.18 9.44 12.32
N ILE A 54 9.23 10.25 12.50
CA ILE A 54 10.61 9.76 12.77
C ILE A 54 11.02 9.70 14.25
N THR A 55 10.17 10.20 15.15
CA THR A 55 10.43 10.19 16.61
C THR A 55 9.21 9.95 17.50
N GLY A 56 8.00 9.98 16.95
CA GLY A 56 6.73 9.88 17.68
C GLY A 56 6.36 8.47 18.13
N ASN A 57 5.31 8.43 18.95
CA ASN A 57 4.85 7.29 19.75
C ASN A 57 3.53 6.67 19.25
N TYR A 58 3.34 6.55 17.94
CA TYR A 58 2.15 5.90 17.37
C TYR A 58 2.15 4.37 17.51
N VAL A 59 3.28 3.77 17.90
CA VAL A 59 3.37 2.42 18.46
C VAL A 59 3.90 2.55 19.89
N SER A 60 3.08 2.21 20.87
CA SER A 60 3.30 2.48 22.29
C SER A 60 4.07 1.40 23.05
N SER A 61 4.31 0.23 22.44
CA SER A 61 5.07 -0.88 23.04
C SER A 61 6.17 -1.39 22.12
N GLY A 62 7.31 -1.73 22.70
CA GLY A 62 8.54 -2.05 21.97
C GLY A 62 9.57 -2.76 22.82
N PHE A 63 10.77 -2.96 22.25
CA PHE A 63 11.89 -3.59 22.95
C PHE A 63 12.63 -2.56 23.82
N PRO A 64 13.03 -2.86 25.06
CA PRO A 64 13.71 -1.86 25.87
C PRO A 64 15.07 -1.49 25.26
N TYR A 65 15.35 -0.19 25.19
CA TYR A 65 16.46 0.37 24.40
C TYR A 65 17.82 -0.26 24.71
N LYS A 66 18.14 -0.47 25.99
CA LYS A 66 19.42 -1.08 26.41
C LYS A 66 19.59 -2.49 25.84
N PHE A 67 18.53 -3.30 25.85
CA PHE A 67 18.56 -4.67 25.33
C PHE A 67 18.62 -4.71 23.82
N TYR A 68 17.83 -3.87 23.15
CA TYR A 68 17.92 -3.71 21.70
C TYR A 68 19.35 -3.37 21.26
N ARG A 69 20.02 -2.45 21.98
CA ARG A 69 21.39 -2.03 21.69
C ARG A 69 22.45 -3.11 21.88
N ILE A 70 22.23 -4.05 22.80
CA ILE A 70 23.12 -5.21 22.99
C ILE A 70 22.97 -6.20 21.83
N ILE A 71 21.75 -6.43 21.36
CA ILE A 71 21.45 -7.45 20.33
C ILE A 71 21.71 -6.92 18.92
N ALA A 72 21.16 -5.75 18.60
CA ALA A 72 21.20 -5.15 17.26
C ALA A 72 22.39 -4.21 17.03
N GLY A 73 23.09 -3.81 18.10
CA GLY A 73 24.21 -2.87 18.03
C GLY A 73 23.79 -1.42 17.78
N LYS A 74 24.76 -0.60 17.37
CA LYS A 74 24.56 0.81 17.00
C LYS A 74 24.26 0.95 15.52
N ASP A 75 23.20 1.70 15.18
CA ASP A 75 23.08 2.22 13.83
C ASP A 75 24.23 3.20 13.54
N LYS A 76 24.98 2.91 12.48
CA LYS A 76 26.17 3.68 12.09
C LYS A 76 25.84 4.77 11.07
N ASP A 77 24.72 4.61 10.36
CA ASP A 77 24.41 5.45 9.20
C ASP A 77 23.61 6.70 9.61
N ASN A 78 22.66 6.56 10.55
CA ASN A 78 21.76 7.63 10.98
C ASN A 78 21.21 8.44 9.78
N TYR A 79 20.69 7.74 8.77
CA TYR A 79 20.24 8.35 7.50
C TYR A 79 19.25 9.50 7.69
N LEU A 80 18.42 9.46 8.74
CA LEU A 80 17.44 10.49 9.08
C LEU A 80 18.04 11.69 9.84
N LYS A 81 19.35 11.68 10.13
CA LYS A 81 20.08 12.71 10.89
C LYS A 81 19.42 13.02 12.24
N ARG A 82 18.96 11.99 12.93
CA ARG A 82 18.29 12.12 14.24
C ARG A 82 19.30 12.44 15.33
N THR A 83 18.81 12.97 16.45
CA THR A 83 19.59 13.27 17.65
C THR A 83 19.22 12.31 18.80
N GLY A 84 19.98 12.35 19.90
CA GLY A 84 19.71 11.56 21.10
C GLY A 84 19.71 10.03 20.88
N LYS A 85 18.78 9.32 21.52
CA LYS A 85 18.66 7.86 21.39
C LYS A 85 18.14 7.42 20.02
N ASN A 86 17.36 8.26 19.35
CA ASN A 86 16.89 8.00 17.98
C ASN A 86 18.04 7.98 16.95
N ALA A 87 19.11 8.73 17.18
CA ALA A 87 20.33 8.71 16.36
C ALA A 87 21.06 7.35 16.36
N ASN A 88 20.68 6.45 17.25
CA ASN A 88 21.41 5.23 17.59
C ASN A 88 20.69 3.95 17.16
N VAL A 89 19.52 4.07 16.52
CA VAL A 89 18.72 2.98 15.97
C VAL A 89 18.42 3.25 14.48
N PRO A 90 18.21 2.22 13.65
CA PRO A 90 17.94 2.39 12.23
C PRO A 90 16.68 3.23 11.95
N PHE A 91 16.58 3.79 10.74
CA PHE A 91 15.44 4.61 10.31
C PHE A 91 14.07 3.91 10.43
N SER A 92 14.08 2.57 10.44
CA SER A 92 12.92 1.69 10.57
C SER A 92 12.38 1.55 12.00
N PHE A 93 12.97 2.24 12.96
CA PHE A 93 12.53 2.23 14.36
C PHE A 93 12.59 3.62 14.96
N ASN A 94 11.67 3.90 15.89
CA ASN A 94 11.74 5.06 16.79
C ASN A 94 12.16 4.60 18.19
N VAL A 95 12.78 5.50 18.95
CA VAL A 95 12.97 5.37 20.39
C VAL A 95 12.01 6.33 21.08
N ILE A 96 11.13 5.80 21.90
CA ILE A 96 10.13 6.57 22.66
C ILE A 96 10.20 6.24 24.14
N LYS A 97 9.57 7.06 24.98
CA LYS A 97 9.28 6.72 26.37
C LYS A 97 7.88 6.13 26.46
N ASN A 98 7.77 4.96 27.09
CA ASN A 98 6.46 4.43 27.47
C ASN A 98 5.91 5.15 28.72
N GLU A 99 4.70 4.80 29.14
CA GLU A 99 4.03 5.40 30.31
C GLU A 99 4.81 5.24 31.63
N GLN A 100 5.64 4.20 31.73
CA GLN A 100 6.52 3.96 32.88
C GLN A 100 7.85 4.74 32.79
N GLY A 101 8.01 5.61 31.77
CA GLY A 101 9.22 6.42 31.56
C GLY A 101 10.41 5.65 30.95
N ILE A 102 10.20 4.38 30.56
CA ILE A 102 11.24 3.49 30.04
C ILE A 102 11.43 3.78 28.55
N ASP A 103 12.68 3.96 28.14
CA ASP A 103 13.02 4.09 26.72
C ASP A 103 12.90 2.75 26.00
N ILE A 104 12.03 2.69 24.99
CA ILE A 104 11.73 1.51 24.19
C ILE A 104 11.95 1.81 22.70
N VAL A 105 12.37 0.80 21.95
CA VAL A 105 12.55 0.80 20.50
C VAL A 105 11.32 0.18 19.87
N VAL A 106 10.61 0.97 19.08
CA VAL A 106 9.33 0.61 18.47
C VAL A 106 9.44 0.59 16.94
N PRO A 107 8.81 -0.36 16.25
CA PRO A 107 8.74 -0.34 14.79
C PRO A 107 7.99 0.92 14.32
N ASN A 108 8.31 1.38 13.12
CA ASN A 108 7.75 2.61 12.56
C ASN A 108 7.35 2.40 11.08
N CYS A 109 6.66 3.36 10.47
CA CYS A 109 6.14 3.23 9.09
C CYS A 109 7.25 3.05 8.04
N LEU A 110 8.48 3.52 8.33
CA LEU A 110 9.61 3.48 7.41
C LEU A 110 10.22 2.07 7.25
N GLN A 111 9.72 1.08 8.00
CA GLN A 111 10.01 -0.34 7.69
C GLN A 111 9.56 -0.73 6.28
N CYS A 112 8.39 -0.22 5.87
CA CYS A 112 7.77 -0.56 4.59
C CYS A 112 7.86 0.59 3.58
N HIS A 113 7.89 1.83 4.06
CA HIS A 113 7.76 3.03 3.22
C HIS A 113 9.04 3.88 3.13
N ALA A 114 10.21 3.27 3.38
CA ALA A 114 11.47 3.89 3.01
C ALA A 114 12.49 2.83 2.58
N GLN A 115 13.35 3.20 1.65
CA GLN A 115 14.39 2.32 1.15
C GLN A 115 15.69 3.10 0.95
N VAL A 116 16.81 2.46 1.29
CA VAL A 116 18.13 2.95 0.92
C VAL A 116 18.44 2.51 -0.51
N PHE A 117 18.74 3.48 -1.37
CA PHE A 117 19.13 3.26 -2.76
C PHE A 117 20.36 4.13 -3.07
N ASP A 118 21.39 3.58 -3.69
CA ASP A 118 22.66 4.26 -3.94
C ASP A 118 23.21 5.03 -2.71
N LYS A 119 23.16 4.39 -1.53
CA LYS A 119 23.59 4.92 -0.21
C LYS A 119 22.79 6.12 0.31
N HIS A 120 21.63 6.43 -0.29
CA HIS A 120 20.73 7.48 0.17
C HIS A 120 19.40 6.87 0.62
N LEU A 121 18.89 7.31 1.76
CA LEU A 121 17.56 6.93 2.21
C LEU A 121 16.51 7.78 1.50
N TYR A 122 15.59 7.12 0.81
CA TYR A 122 14.42 7.77 0.23
C TYR A 122 13.20 7.47 1.10
N VAL A 123 12.76 8.47 1.86
CA VAL A 123 11.47 8.40 2.57
C VAL A 123 10.35 8.46 1.54
N GLY A 124 9.42 7.53 1.63
CA GLY A 124 8.33 7.36 0.68
C GLY A 124 8.59 6.36 -0.44
N LEU A 125 9.82 5.85 -0.59
CA LEU A 125 10.11 4.75 -1.51
C LEU A 125 9.75 3.40 -0.84
N GLY A 126 8.93 2.59 -1.51
CA GLY A 126 8.56 1.25 -1.03
C GLY A 126 9.79 0.37 -0.77
N ASN A 127 9.81 -0.29 0.39
CA ASN A 127 10.93 -1.15 0.79
C ASN A 127 10.80 -2.54 0.16
N SER A 128 11.40 -2.70 -1.00
CA SER A 128 11.48 -3.99 -1.69
C SER A 128 12.51 -4.96 -1.07
N PHE A 129 13.26 -4.57 -0.03
CA PHE A 129 14.27 -5.44 0.63
C PHE A 129 13.76 -6.15 1.88
N ILE A 130 12.56 -5.80 2.35
CA ILE A 130 11.94 -6.40 3.54
C ILE A 130 11.79 -7.93 3.39
N ASP A 131 11.92 -8.65 4.50
CA ASP A 131 11.93 -10.11 4.50
C ASP A 131 10.85 -10.68 5.42
N PHE A 132 9.65 -10.83 4.87
CA PHE A 132 8.55 -11.58 5.47
C PHE A 132 8.64 -13.09 5.18
N SER A 133 9.62 -13.55 4.42
CA SER A 133 9.68 -14.95 3.98
C SER A 133 10.18 -15.89 5.09
N ASN A 134 10.72 -15.33 6.19
CA ASN A 134 11.34 -16.07 7.27
C ASN A 134 10.77 -15.70 8.65
N THR A 135 9.51 -15.25 8.70
CA THR A 135 8.86 -14.78 9.95
C THR A 135 8.76 -15.88 11.01
N LYS A 136 8.59 -17.16 10.63
CA LYS A 136 8.54 -18.28 11.59
C LYS A 136 9.86 -18.44 12.37
N LYS A 137 11.01 -18.30 11.71
CA LYS A 137 12.33 -18.32 12.36
C LYS A 137 12.56 -17.07 13.22
N GLN A 138 12.14 -15.91 12.71
CA GLN A 138 12.20 -14.66 13.47
C GLN A 138 11.33 -14.72 14.74
N ASN A 139 10.15 -15.34 14.65
CA ASN A 139 9.26 -15.57 15.78
C ASN A 139 9.96 -16.35 16.90
N THR A 140 10.62 -17.47 16.59
CA THR A 140 11.32 -18.28 17.60
C THR A 140 12.38 -17.48 18.38
N ILE A 141 13.12 -16.60 17.69
CA ILE A 141 14.17 -15.77 18.29
C ILE A 141 13.57 -14.63 19.11
N LEU A 142 12.57 -13.93 18.55
CA LEU A 142 11.99 -12.76 19.17
C LEU A 142 11.09 -13.14 20.34
N THR A 143 10.19 -14.13 20.21
CA THR A 143 9.08 -14.33 21.16
C THR A 143 9.37 -15.27 22.33
N ASN A 144 10.22 -16.30 22.15
CA ASN A 144 10.32 -17.37 23.15
C ASN A 144 11.58 -17.34 24.02
N THR A 145 12.77 -17.13 23.45
CA THR A 145 14.01 -17.15 24.26
C THR A 145 14.34 -15.76 24.81
N THR A 146 14.31 -14.74 23.96
CA THR A 146 14.70 -13.37 24.31
C THR A 146 13.78 -12.75 25.35
N PHE A 147 12.46 -12.88 25.18
CA PHE A 147 11.50 -12.31 26.13
C PHE A 147 11.39 -13.09 27.43
N LYS A 148 11.54 -14.42 27.43
CA LYS A 148 11.62 -15.19 28.69
C LYS A 148 12.84 -14.77 29.51
N PHE A 149 13.98 -14.59 28.83
CA PHE A 149 15.18 -14.07 29.48
C PHE A 149 14.95 -12.66 30.01
N LEU A 150 14.44 -11.73 29.19
CA LEU A 150 14.13 -10.36 29.61
C LEU A 150 13.17 -10.31 30.81
N LYS A 151 12.12 -11.15 30.81
CA LYS A 151 11.17 -11.27 31.91
C LYS A 151 11.86 -11.72 33.21
N ALA A 152 12.84 -12.62 33.13
CA ALA A 152 13.56 -13.13 34.29
C ALA A 152 14.54 -12.09 34.89
N ILE A 153 15.27 -11.35 34.04
CA ILE A 153 16.35 -10.47 34.51
C ILE A 153 15.94 -9.01 34.68
N ALA A 154 14.83 -8.58 34.05
CA ALA A 154 14.42 -7.19 33.96
C ALA A 154 12.88 -7.07 33.87
N PRO A 155 12.14 -7.52 34.91
CA PRO A 155 10.68 -7.62 34.88
C PRO A 155 9.98 -6.27 34.64
N LYS A 156 10.49 -5.17 35.22
CA LYS A 156 9.95 -3.82 34.97
C LYS A 156 10.08 -3.39 33.51
N GLN A 157 11.19 -3.74 32.86
CA GLN A 157 11.44 -3.46 31.45
C GLN A 157 10.59 -4.36 30.54
N PHE A 158 10.34 -5.60 30.97
CA PHE A 158 9.46 -6.54 30.25
C PHE A 158 8.01 -6.06 30.20
N GLU A 159 7.46 -5.47 31.26
CA GLU A 159 6.10 -4.94 31.27
C GLU A 159 5.86 -3.91 30.14
N GLY A 160 6.86 -3.07 29.83
CA GLY A 160 6.81 -2.12 28.72
C GLY A 160 6.76 -2.75 27.32
N SER A 161 7.08 -4.03 27.22
CA SER A 161 7.08 -4.82 25.97
C SER A 161 5.88 -5.75 25.85
N LYS A 162 5.00 -5.83 26.85
CA LYS A 162 3.95 -6.86 26.90
C LYS A 162 3.02 -6.83 25.69
N ALA A 163 2.55 -5.64 25.29
CA ALA A 163 1.63 -5.50 24.17
C ALA A 163 2.29 -5.89 22.83
N ILE A 164 3.54 -5.44 22.57
CA ILE A 164 4.23 -5.83 21.33
C ILE A 164 4.53 -7.34 21.30
N VAL A 165 4.86 -7.95 22.44
CA VAL A 165 5.07 -9.40 22.55
C VAL A 165 3.80 -10.17 22.22
N GLN A 166 2.68 -9.75 22.82
CA GLN A 166 1.37 -10.36 22.63
C GLN A 166 0.97 -10.31 21.15
N SER A 167 1.05 -9.13 20.53
CA SER A 167 0.74 -8.96 19.11
C SER A 167 1.67 -9.77 18.23
N PHE A 168 2.98 -9.75 18.49
CA PHE A 168 3.95 -10.49 17.68
C PHE A 168 3.73 -12.00 17.74
N LYS A 169 3.43 -12.53 18.93
CA LYS A 169 3.13 -13.96 19.12
C LYS A 169 1.90 -14.38 18.31
N ALA A 170 0.88 -13.53 18.22
CA ALA A 170 -0.34 -13.79 17.47
C ALA A 170 -0.14 -13.72 15.94
N ILE A 171 0.64 -12.74 15.45
CA ILE A 171 0.69 -12.44 14.02
C ILE A 171 1.86 -13.10 13.27
N TYR A 172 3.08 -13.15 13.84
CA TYR A 172 4.28 -13.60 13.11
C TYR A 172 4.18 -15.01 12.50
N PRO A 173 3.58 -16.01 13.18
CA PRO A 173 3.40 -17.35 12.61
C PRO A 173 2.65 -17.35 11.26
N ASN A 174 1.77 -16.36 11.06
CA ASN A 174 0.80 -16.28 9.97
C ASN A 174 1.10 -15.14 8.97
N LEU A 175 2.25 -14.49 9.09
CA LEU A 175 2.72 -13.41 8.21
C LEU A 175 3.67 -13.86 7.10
N GLN A 176 4.00 -15.15 7.04
CA GLN A 176 5.10 -15.61 6.20
C GLN A 176 4.75 -15.53 4.72
N THR A 177 5.54 -14.80 3.94
CA THR A 177 5.43 -14.77 2.47
C THR A 177 6.19 -15.93 1.83
N GLU A 178 5.84 -16.28 0.60
CA GLU A 178 6.53 -17.34 -0.14
C GLU A 178 7.91 -16.90 -0.65
N VAL A 179 8.10 -15.59 -0.86
CA VAL A 179 9.34 -15.02 -1.35
C VAL A 179 9.75 -13.77 -0.56
N ARG A 180 11.05 -13.48 -0.53
CA ARG A 180 11.60 -12.26 0.06
C ARG A 180 11.38 -11.06 -0.86
N GLY A 181 11.20 -9.88 -0.27
CA GLY A 181 11.14 -8.60 -0.99
C GLY A 181 9.74 -8.16 -1.40
N VAL A 182 8.72 -8.88 -0.92
CA VAL A 182 7.31 -8.49 -0.95
C VAL A 182 6.84 -8.20 0.47
N ASN A 183 5.79 -7.40 0.59
CA ASN A 183 5.18 -7.05 1.86
C ASN A 183 3.98 -7.96 2.17
N ALA A 184 3.62 -8.02 3.45
CA ALA A 184 2.45 -8.72 3.98
C ALA A 184 1.53 -7.73 4.73
N ALA A 185 1.49 -6.46 4.32
CA ALA A 185 0.80 -5.39 5.04
C ALA A 185 -0.72 -5.64 5.17
N ASP A 186 -1.40 -6.05 4.09
CA ASP A 186 -2.83 -6.38 4.14
C ASP A 186 -3.09 -7.59 5.07
N ARG A 187 -2.20 -8.59 5.02
CA ARG A 187 -2.24 -9.74 5.94
C ARG A 187 -2.04 -9.33 7.39
N LEU A 188 -1.09 -8.43 7.66
CA LEU A 188 -0.83 -7.86 8.97
C LEU A 188 -2.06 -7.15 9.53
N ALA A 189 -2.73 -6.32 8.73
CA ALA A 189 -3.95 -5.65 9.13
C ALA A 189 -5.04 -6.67 9.49
N MET A 190 -5.28 -7.67 8.64
CA MET A 190 -6.28 -8.71 8.89
C MET A 190 -6.00 -9.55 10.15
N LEU A 191 -4.73 -9.88 10.42
CA LEU A 191 -4.36 -10.60 11.63
C LEU A 191 -4.56 -9.75 12.88
N LEU A 192 -4.23 -8.45 12.83
CA LEU A 192 -4.38 -7.57 13.98
C LEU A 192 -5.84 -7.28 14.29
N VAL A 193 -6.67 -6.99 13.28
CA VAL A 193 -8.10 -6.70 13.52
C VAL A 193 -8.88 -7.92 14.01
N ALA A 194 -8.43 -9.14 13.66
CA ALA A 194 -8.98 -10.37 14.22
C ALA A 194 -8.80 -10.47 15.74
N HIS A 195 -7.88 -9.71 16.34
CA HIS A 195 -7.67 -9.64 17.78
C HIS A 195 -8.18 -8.34 18.42
N ARG A 196 -8.91 -7.50 17.69
CA ARG A 196 -9.32 -6.18 18.19
C ARG A 196 -10.83 -6.05 18.20
N ASN A 197 -11.39 -5.61 19.33
CA ASN A 197 -12.79 -5.18 19.33
C ASN A 197 -12.93 -3.95 18.40
N PRO A 198 -13.87 -3.92 17.44
CA PRO A 198 -13.96 -2.83 16.47
C PRO A 198 -14.28 -1.48 17.13
N VAL A 199 -15.05 -1.47 18.22
CA VAL A 199 -15.51 -0.25 18.88
C VAL A 199 -14.51 0.24 19.92
N THR A 200 -13.96 -0.66 20.74
CA THR A 200 -13.07 -0.27 21.85
C THR A 200 -11.58 -0.39 21.50
N LEU A 201 -11.23 -1.11 20.43
CA LEU A 201 -9.86 -1.46 20.03
C LEU A 201 -9.07 -2.25 21.09
N GLN A 202 -9.74 -2.74 22.13
CA GLN A 202 -9.12 -3.61 23.12
C GLN A 202 -8.75 -4.97 22.51
N TRP A 203 -7.64 -5.53 22.98
CA TRP A 203 -7.13 -6.81 22.52
C TRP A 203 -8.00 -7.98 23.02
N SER A 204 -8.20 -8.98 22.17
CA SER A 204 -8.77 -10.29 22.49
C SER A 204 -7.71 -11.38 22.30
N ASP A 205 -7.51 -12.23 23.31
CA ASP A 205 -6.58 -13.36 23.21
C ASP A 205 -7.07 -14.46 22.24
N SER A 206 -8.36 -14.44 21.90
CA SER A 206 -8.96 -15.29 20.88
C SER A 206 -9.25 -14.50 19.59
N ASN A 207 -9.23 -15.18 18.45
CA ASN A 207 -9.65 -14.60 17.18
C ASN A 207 -11.15 -14.27 17.23
N LEU A 208 -11.49 -13.02 16.93
CA LEU A 208 -12.85 -12.51 16.76
C LEU A 208 -13.36 -12.67 15.32
N LEU A 209 -12.43 -12.82 14.36
CA LEU A 209 -12.71 -13.00 12.94
C LEU A 209 -12.02 -14.25 12.41
N THR A 210 -12.62 -14.91 11.42
CA THR A 210 -11.95 -15.97 10.68
C THR A 210 -10.91 -15.36 9.74
N VAL A 211 -9.65 -15.76 9.91
CA VAL A 211 -8.56 -15.33 9.05
C VAL A 211 -8.24 -16.48 8.09
N PRO A 212 -8.33 -16.29 6.75
CA PRO A 212 -7.91 -17.30 5.78
C PRO A 212 -6.46 -17.74 6.00
N ASP A 213 -6.02 -18.91 5.55
CA ASP A 213 -4.60 -19.29 5.69
C ASP A 213 -3.69 -18.60 4.67
N GLU A 214 -4.26 -18.19 3.53
CA GLU A 214 -3.53 -17.64 2.40
C GLU A 214 -2.87 -16.29 2.73
N VAL A 215 -1.60 -16.13 2.31
CA VAL A 215 -0.81 -14.91 2.45
C VAL A 215 -0.51 -14.34 1.08
N VAL A 216 -1.31 -13.35 0.69
CA VAL A 216 -1.17 -12.67 -0.59
C VAL A 216 -0.14 -11.53 -0.48
N PRO A 217 0.87 -11.49 -1.36
CA PRO A 217 1.88 -10.45 -1.36
C PRO A 217 1.29 -9.11 -1.82
N THR A 218 1.89 -8.04 -1.33
CA THR A 218 1.64 -6.68 -1.82
C THR A 218 2.97 -5.91 -1.82
N ASP A 219 3.16 -5.01 -2.75
CA ASP A 219 4.25 -4.03 -2.70
C ASP A 219 3.82 -2.79 -1.89
N ALA A 220 4.77 -1.95 -1.50
CA ALA A 220 4.46 -0.68 -0.83
C ALA A 220 4.43 0.46 -1.87
N PRO A 221 3.26 1.06 -2.16
CA PRO A 221 3.19 2.18 -3.10
C PRO A 221 4.07 3.34 -2.64
N ALA A 222 4.65 4.05 -3.61
CA ALA A 222 5.42 5.24 -3.30
C ALA A 222 4.54 6.35 -2.71
N TRP A 223 4.95 6.92 -1.58
CA TRP A 223 4.16 7.90 -0.84
C TRP A 223 3.99 9.23 -1.55
N TRP A 224 4.97 9.66 -2.34
CA TRP A 224 4.88 10.88 -3.14
C TRP A 224 3.74 10.86 -4.17
N LEU A 225 3.16 9.69 -4.45
CA LEU A 225 1.99 9.54 -5.31
C LEU A 225 0.68 9.94 -4.60
N LEU A 226 0.64 9.90 -3.26
CA LEU A 226 -0.60 10.06 -2.49
C LEU A 226 -1.24 11.43 -2.70
N LYS A 227 -0.44 12.48 -2.93
CA LYS A 227 -0.94 13.85 -3.18
C LYS A 227 -1.84 13.99 -4.41
N LYS A 228 -1.77 13.04 -5.36
CA LYS A 228 -2.65 13.00 -6.54
C LYS A 228 -3.86 12.10 -6.35
N LYS A 229 -3.85 11.20 -5.34
CA LYS A 229 -4.84 10.12 -5.21
C LYS A 229 -6.04 10.53 -4.35
N ASN A 230 -7.22 10.11 -4.80
CA ASN A 230 -8.50 10.23 -4.08
C ASN A 230 -8.79 9.01 -3.18
N ALA A 231 -7.90 8.02 -3.21
CA ALA A 231 -8.03 6.78 -2.44
C ALA A 231 -6.68 6.15 -2.08
N MET A 232 -6.67 5.42 -0.97
CA MET A 232 -5.50 4.63 -0.56
C MET A 232 -5.53 3.21 -1.14
N PHE A 233 -4.34 2.59 -1.14
CA PHE A 233 -4.07 1.22 -1.61
C PHE A 233 -4.15 1.02 -3.14
N TYR A 234 -3.76 -0.17 -3.61
CA TYR A 234 -3.72 -0.50 -5.05
C TYR A 234 -5.09 -0.67 -5.68
N THR A 235 -6.07 -1.18 -4.94
CA THR A 235 -7.45 -1.34 -5.43
C THR A 235 -8.26 -0.08 -5.29
N GLY A 236 -7.73 0.93 -4.61
CA GLY A 236 -8.55 2.01 -4.12
C GLY A 236 -9.71 1.44 -3.34
N PHE A 237 -9.51 0.77 -2.21
CA PHE A 237 -10.63 0.39 -1.34
C PHE A 237 -10.72 1.27 -0.10
N GLY A 238 -9.63 1.92 0.30
CA GLY A 238 -9.64 2.91 1.38
C GLY A 238 -10.20 4.25 0.90
N ARG A 239 -11.33 4.68 1.44
CA ARG A 239 -12.03 5.95 1.17
C ARG A 239 -12.23 6.75 2.45
N GLY A 240 -12.40 8.06 2.33
CA GLY A 240 -12.60 8.95 3.48
C GLY A 240 -11.28 9.57 3.93
N ASP A 241 -11.08 9.66 5.24
CA ASP A 241 -9.88 10.25 5.83
C ASP A 241 -8.65 9.31 5.74
N PHE A 242 -7.60 9.77 5.06
CA PHE A 242 -6.35 9.05 4.93
C PHE A 242 -5.59 8.95 6.26
N GLY A 243 -5.74 9.91 7.17
CA GLY A 243 -5.10 9.86 8.48
C GLY A 243 -5.51 8.61 9.29
N LYS A 244 -6.78 8.19 9.18
CA LYS A 244 -7.31 6.97 9.81
C LYS A 244 -6.64 5.69 9.27
N PHE A 245 -6.34 5.64 7.98
CA PHE A 245 -5.62 4.51 7.37
C PHE A 245 -4.13 4.52 7.69
N LEU A 246 -3.48 5.68 7.62
CA LEU A 246 -2.06 5.85 7.91
C LEU A 246 -1.72 5.42 9.35
N MET A 247 -2.64 5.68 10.29
CA MET A 247 -2.46 5.30 11.68
C MET A 247 -2.79 3.84 11.99
N LEU A 248 -3.21 3.01 11.03
CA LEU A 248 -3.58 1.62 11.32
C LEU A 248 -2.46 0.82 11.98
N SER A 249 -1.19 1.19 11.79
CA SER A 249 -0.07 0.58 12.51
C SER A 249 -0.19 0.71 14.04
N ASN A 250 -0.92 1.69 14.55
CA ASN A 250 -1.19 1.89 15.97
C ASN A 250 -1.90 0.68 16.61
N ILE A 251 -2.78 0.00 15.87
CA ILE A 251 -3.52 -1.18 16.38
C ILE A 251 -2.60 -2.34 16.79
N LEU A 252 -1.33 -2.29 16.36
CA LEU A 252 -0.30 -3.22 16.77
C LEU A 252 -0.11 -3.26 18.28
N THR A 253 -0.20 -2.13 18.99
CA THR A 253 0.04 -2.08 20.44
C THR A 253 -0.97 -1.25 21.21
N VAL A 254 -1.93 -0.64 20.51
CA VAL A 254 -2.93 0.23 21.15
C VAL A 254 -3.65 -0.47 22.29
N LYS A 255 -3.94 0.29 23.35
CA LYS A 255 -4.75 -0.18 24.47
C LYS A 255 -6.23 -0.08 24.17
N ASP A 256 -6.67 1.10 23.74
CA ASP A 256 -8.06 1.43 23.48
C ASP A 256 -8.21 2.67 22.57
N THR A 257 -9.44 3.12 22.39
CA THR A 257 -9.78 4.29 21.57
C THR A 257 -9.29 5.62 22.13
N THR A 258 -8.96 5.73 23.42
CA THR A 258 -8.40 6.96 24.01
C THR A 258 -6.99 7.19 23.48
N GLU A 259 -6.14 6.15 23.55
CA GLU A 259 -4.80 6.20 22.96
C GLU A 259 -4.87 6.44 21.44
N THR A 260 -5.82 5.77 20.77
CA THR A 260 -6.06 5.96 19.33
C THR A 260 -6.39 7.42 19.02
N ALA A 261 -7.28 8.04 19.79
CA ALA A 261 -7.69 9.43 19.59
C ALA A 261 -6.52 10.41 19.78
N GLU A 262 -5.64 10.18 20.77
CA GLU A 262 -4.44 10.99 20.96
C GLU A 262 -3.46 10.85 19.78
N VAL A 263 -3.20 9.62 19.34
CA VAL A 263 -2.33 9.37 18.19
C VAL A 263 -2.88 10.03 16.93
N TYR A 264 -4.18 9.93 16.69
CA TYR A 264 -4.85 10.46 15.51
C TYR A 264 -4.71 11.98 15.34
N LYS A 265 -4.60 12.74 16.44
CA LYS A 265 -4.38 14.21 16.40
C LYS A 265 -3.14 14.60 15.58
N HIS A 266 -2.16 13.71 15.46
CA HIS A 266 -0.93 13.94 14.72
C HIS A 266 -1.00 13.49 13.25
N PHE A 267 -2.03 12.74 12.83
CA PHE A 267 -2.03 12.10 11.51
C PHE A 267 -2.46 13.02 10.37
N ALA A 268 -3.10 14.17 10.66
CA ALA A 268 -3.23 15.25 9.69
C ALA A 268 -1.85 15.83 9.32
N ASP A 269 -0.97 16.02 10.31
CA ASP A 269 0.40 16.48 10.09
C ASP A 269 1.23 15.45 9.31
N VAL A 270 1.15 14.17 9.69
CA VAL A 270 1.83 13.08 8.95
C VAL A 270 1.34 13.00 7.51
N LEU A 271 0.04 13.14 7.27
CA LEU A 271 -0.51 13.19 5.91
C LEU A 271 0.05 14.40 5.13
N ALA A 272 0.08 15.58 5.75
CA ALA A 272 0.66 16.78 5.14
C ALA A 272 2.14 16.59 4.78
N TYR A 273 2.92 15.89 5.63
CA TYR A 273 4.29 15.51 5.29
C TYR A 273 4.34 14.56 4.09
N ILE A 274 3.53 13.51 4.09
CA ILE A 274 3.50 12.55 2.98
C ILE A 274 3.14 13.24 1.66
N GLN A 275 2.19 14.17 1.68
CA GLN A 275 1.76 14.94 0.51
C GLN A 275 2.82 15.94 0.03
N SER A 276 3.79 16.33 0.87
CA SER A 276 4.90 17.22 0.48
C SER A 276 6.11 16.48 -0.09
N ILE A 277 6.13 15.14 -0.04
CA ILE A 277 7.23 14.35 -0.60
C ILE A 277 7.21 14.48 -2.12
N GLU A 278 8.38 14.77 -2.68
CA GLU A 278 8.65 14.76 -4.12
C GLU A 278 9.40 13.49 -4.52
N PRO A 279 9.12 12.91 -5.70
CA PRO A 279 9.90 11.81 -6.23
C PRO A 279 11.36 12.24 -6.46
N PRO A 280 12.33 11.33 -6.29
CA PRO A 280 13.70 11.63 -6.66
C PRO A 280 13.83 11.76 -8.17
N LYS A 281 14.59 12.76 -8.65
CA LYS A 281 14.91 12.91 -10.06
C LYS A 281 15.80 11.76 -10.53
N TYR A 282 15.59 11.30 -11.76
CA TYR A 282 16.50 10.37 -12.42
C TYR A 282 17.92 10.94 -12.50
N THR A 283 18.92 10.11 -12.20
CA THR A 283 20.30 10.56 -11.96
C THR A 283 21.26 10.34 -13.13
N LYS A 284 20.82 9.69 -14.21
CA LYS A 284 21.64 9.45 -15.41
C LYS A 284 21.22 10.41 -16.54
N PRO A 285 22.05 10.56 -17.59
CA PRO A 285 21.68 11.34 -18.76
C PRO A 285 20.36 10.84 -19.38
N ILE A 286 19.57 11.79 -19.90
CA ILE A 286 18.32 11.54 -20.62
C ILE A 286 18.51 12.02 -22.05
N ASN A 287 18.22 11.18 -23.02
CA ASN A 287 18.09 11.57 -24.42
C ASN A 287 16.78 12.36 -24.59
N ARG A 288 16.90 13.67 -24.81
CA ARG A 288 15.76 14.58 -24.86
C ARG A 288 14.88 14.37 -26.08
N GLU A 289 15.46 14.13 -27.25
CA GLU A 289 14.70 13.88 -28.48
C GLU A 289 13.86 12.61 -28.34
N LEU A 290 14.47 11.53 -27.87
CA LEU A 290 13.78 10.26 -27.63
C LEU A 290 12.71 10.37 -26.52
N ALA A 291 12.97 11.17 -25.47
CA ALA A 291 11.96 11.43 -24.44
C ALA A 291 10.76 12.22 -24.98
N MET A 292 10.96 13.17 -25.91
CA MET A 292 9.85 13.90 -26.56
C MET A 292 9.01 12.97 -27.45
N GLU A 293 9.64 12.07 -28.20
CA GLU A 293 8.93 11.01 -28.93
C GLU A 293 8.12 10.12 -27.97
N GLY A 294 8.74 9.74 -26.85
CA GLY A 294 8.11 8.98 -25.78
C GLY A 294 6.91 9.66 -25.15
N GLU A 295 6.97 10.98 -24.96
CA GLU A 295 5.87 11.78 -24.42
C GLU A 295 4.64 11.77 -25.33
N LEU A 296 4.83 11.87 -26.64
CA LEU A 296 3.74 11.79 -27.62
C LEU A 296 3.07 10.41 -27.60
N LEU A 297 3.88 9.35 -27.57
CA LEU A 297 3.38 7.98 -27.46
C LEU A 297 2.65 7.75 -26.13
N PHE A 298 3.22 8.21 -25.02
CA PHE A 298 2.61 8.11 -23.71
C PHE A 298 1.26 8.82 -23.64
N THR A 299 1.19 10.04 -24.19
CA THR A 299 -0.03 10.85 -24.23
C THR A 299 -1.14 10.11 -24.96
N THR A 300 -0.84 9.43 -26.06
CA THR A 300 -1.86 8.72 -26.87
C THR A 300 -2.19 7.33 -26.35
N LYS A 301 -1.26 6.63 -25.68
CA LYS A 301 -1.40 5.21 -25.32
C LYS A 301 -1.62 4.96 -23.82
N CYS A 302 -1.18 5.86 -22.94
CA CYS A 302 -1.06 5.60 -21.51
C CYS A 302 -1.84 6.60 -20.64
N SER A 303 -1.89 7.87 -21.06
CA SER A 303 -2.39 8.98 -20.24
C SER A 303 -3.85 8.84 -19.79
N LYS A 304 -4.70 8.13 -20.55
CA LYS A 304 -6.11 7.90 -20.20
C LYS A 304 -6.27 7.24 -18.82
N CYS A 305 -5.34 6.37 -18.43
CA CYS A 305 -5.36 5.72 -17.12
C CYS A 305 -4.38 6.37 -16.13
N HIS A 306 -3.17 6.73 -16.60
CA HIS A 306 -2.08 7.19 -15.73
C HIS A 306 -2.00 8.71 -15.55
N GLY A 307 -2.84 9.48 -16.22
CA GLY A 307 -2.83 10.93 -16.20
C GLY A 307 -1.80 11.58 -17.14
N SER A 308 -1.77 12.90 -17.12
CA SER A 308 -0.79 13.76 -17.79
C SER A 308 0.20 14.37 -16.80
N TYR A 309 1.37 14.78 -17.29
CA TYR A 309 2.48 15.30 -16.49
C TYR A 309 2.91 16.67 -17.02
N GLY A 310 3.71 17.40 -16.24
CA GLY A 310 4.11 18.78 -16.56
C GLY A 310 3.19 19.85 -15.95
N PRO A 311 3.26 21.11 -16.44
CA PRO A 311 2.56 22.26 -15.82
C PRO A 311 1.03 22.09 -15.71
N ASN A 312 0.42 21.38 -16.65
CA ASN A 312 -1.02 21.11 -16.70
C ASN A 312 -1.31 19.64 -16.34
N SER A 313 -0.57 19.08 -15.38
CA SER A 313 -0.75 17.69 -14.96
C SER A 313 -2.16 17.43 -14.46
N SER A 314 -2.73 16.28 -14.84
CA SER A 314 -4.03 15.82 -14.36
C SER A 314 -3.95 14.31 -14.12
N TYR A 315 -4.55 13.84 -13.03
CA TYR A 315 -4.61 12.42 -12.71
C TYR A 315 -6.07 11.97 -12.52
N PRO A 316 -6.57 11.03 -13.35
CA PRO A 316 -8.00 10.80 -13.48
C PRO A 316 -8.60 9.97 -12.34
N ASN A 317 -7.77 9.40 -11.45
CA ASN A 317 -8.24 8.63 -10.29
C ASN A 317 -9.19 7.47 -10.67
N LEU A 318 -8.85 6.72 -11.73
CA LEU A 318 -9.69 5.63 -12.24
C LEU A 318 -9.41 4.30 -11.53
N LEU A 319 -10.49 3.62 -11.15
CA LEU A 319 -10.53 2.18 -10.90
C LEU A 319 -10.63 1.46 -12.24
N ILE A 320 -9.67 0.59 -12.52
CA ILE A 320 -9.63 -0.21 -13.75
C ILE A 320 -10.15 -1.62 -13.42
N PRO A 321 -11.26 -2.06 -14.02
CA PRO A 321 -11.83 -3.39 -13.79
C PRO A 321 -10.86 -4.52 -14.10
N GLU A 322 -10.97 -5.63 -13.37
CA GLU A 322 -10.19 -6.87 -13.56
C GLU A 322 -10.16 -7.31 -15.03
N LYS A 323 -11.31 -7.30 -15.72
CA LYS A 323 -11.40 -7.73 -17.13
C LYS A 323 -10.58 -6.86 -18.09
N ILE A 324 -10.28 -5.62 -17.71
CA ILE A 324 -9.48 -4.68 -18.50
C ILE A 324 -8.00 -4.79 -18.10
N ILE A 325 -7.69 -4.63 -16.81
CA ILE A 325 -6.30 -4.60 -16.35
C ILE A 325 -5.65 -5.98 -16.41
N GLY A 326 -6.40 -7.04 -16.12
CA GLY A 326 -5.98 -8.43 -16.21
C GLY A 326 -4.81 -8.84 -15.32
N THR A 327 -4.34 -7.99 -14.39
CA THR A 327 -3.26 -8.34 -13.45
C THR A 327 -3.74 -9.29 -12.37
N ASP A 328 -2.81 -9.87 -11.59
CA ASP A 328 -3.15 -10.84 -10.55
C ASP A 328 -4.31 -10.36 -9.67
N SER A 329 -5.35 -11.18 -9.55
CA SER A 329 -6.62 -10.80 -8.94
C SER A 329 -6.69 -11.11 -7.44
N LEU A 330 -5.74 -11.88 -6.92
CA LEU A 330 -5.89 -12.49 -5.61
C LEU A 330 -5.89 -11.45 -4.49
N LEU A 331 -5.14 -10.35 -4.62
CA LEU A 331 -5.09 -9.29 -3.60
C LEU A 331 -6.48 -8.70 -3.34
N PHE A 332 -7.23 -8.36 -4.40
CA PHE A 332 -8.57 -7.80 -4.22
C PHE A 332 -9.59 -8.87 -3.87
N LYS A 333 -9.51 -10.09 -4.43
CA LYS A 333 -10.48 -11.18 -4.15
C LYS A 333 -10.41 -11.71 -2.73
N THR A 334 -9.24 -11.66 -2.09
CA THR A 334 -9.03 -12.21 -0.75
C THR A 334 -9.06 -11.11 0.31
N ASN A 335 -7.94 -10.41 0.50
CA ASN A 335 -7.75 -9.48 1.61
C ASN A 335 -8.73 -8.29 1.54
N GLN A 336 -8.93 -7.72 0.36
CA GLN A 336 -9.65 -6.45 0.22
C GLN A 336 -11.13 -6.62 -0.14
N GLN A 337 -11.59 -7.87 -0.23
CA GLN A 337 -13.00 -8.25 -0.34
C GLN A 337 -13.48 -9.16 0.79
N ASN A 338 -12.62 -9.42 1.79
CA ASN A 338 -13.02 -10.19 2.96
C ASN A 338 -14.17 -9.50 3.70
N PRO A 339 -15.39 -10.08 3.74
CA PRO A 339 -16.55 -9.41 4.30
C PRO A 339 -16.41 -9.11 5.80
N GLN A 340 -15.77 -10.01 6.56
CA GLN A 340 -15.55 -9.84 8.00
C GLN A 340 -14.62 -8.67 8.27
N PHE A 341 -13.54 -8.53 7.50
CA PHE A 341 -12.62 -7.40 7.62
C PHE A 341 -13.28 -6.07 7.25
N ILE A 342 -14.00 -6.04 6.12
CA ILE A 342 -14.72 -4.84 5.67
C ILE A 342 -15.77 -4.41 6.69
N GLN A 343 -16.55 -5.37 7.18
CA GLN A 343 -17.54 -5.13 8.23
C GLN A 343 -16.86 -4.60 9.48
N TRP A 344 -15.82 -5.29 9.98
CA TRP A 344 -15.07 -4.86 11.15
C TRP A 344 -14.63 -3.40 11.02
N PHE A 345 -13.99 -3.03 9.90
CA PHE A 345 -13.49 -1.67 9.71
C PHE A 345 -14.62 -0.66 9.65
N ASN A 346 -15.67 -0.93 8.87
CA ASN A 346 -16.77 0.00 8.66
C ASN A 346 -17.67 0.17 9.89
N TYR A 347 -17.60 -0.74 10.87
CA TYR A 347 -18.23 -0.61 12.19
C TYR A 347 -17.27 -0.10 13.28
N SER A 348 -15.98 0.05 12.97
CA SER A 348 -14.97 0.39 13.95
C SER A 348 -14.90 1.88 14.27
N TRP A 349 -14.09 2.24 15.27
CA TRP A 349 -13.69 3.61 15.56
C TRP A 349 -13.13 4.38 14.33
N PHE A 350 -12.56 3.68 13.34
CA PHE A 350 -12.03 4.31 12.13
C PHE A 350 -13.12 4.88 11.23
N ALA A 351 -14.35 4.36 11.32
CA ALA A 351 -15.50 4.76 10.51
C ALA A 351 -16.43 5.77 11.20
N THR A 352 -16.02 6.32 12.35
CA THR A 352 -16.84 7.26 13.13
C THR A 352 -16.17 8.63 13.31
N GLY A 353 -16.90 9.57 13.90
CA GLY A 353 -16.46 10.95 14.14
C GLY A 353 -16.62 11.86 12.92
N ASN A 354 -16.00 13.04 12.96
CA ASN A 354 -16.17 14.09 11.94
C ASN A 354 -15.45 13.78 10.63
N HIS A 355 -14.45 12.89 10.65
CA HIS A 355 -13.65 12.50 9.49
C HIS A 355 -13.59 10.97 9.38
N PRO A 356 -14.70 10.32 9.01
CA PRO A 356 -14.76 8.87 8.94
C PRO A 356 -13.95 8.34 7.75
N ALA A 357 -13.33 7.18 7.93
CA ALA A 357 -12.80 6.36 6.86
C ALA A 357 -13.73 5.16 6.60
N LYS A 358 -13.69 4.60 5.40
CA LYS A 358 -14.45 3.40 5.05
C LYS A 358 -13.70 2.56 4.02
N LEU A 359 -13.90 1.25 4.11
CA LEU A 359 -13.49 0.30 3.09
C LEU A 359 -14.64 0.11 2.09
N VAL A 360 -14.34 0.33 0.81
CA VAL A 360 -15.25 0.16 -0.33
C VAL A 360 -14.58 -0.81 -1.31
N PRO A 361 -14.94 -2.10 -1.31
CA PRO A 361 -14.29 -3.09 -2.17
C PRO A 361 -14.54 -2.80 -3.65
N TYR A 362 -13.58 -3.20 -4.49
CA TYR A 362 -13.68 -3.13 -5.95
C TYR A 362 -13.01 -4.33 -6.62
N ASN A 363 -13.53 -4.76 -7.78
CA ASN A 363 -12.96 -5.85 -8.60
C ASN A 363 -11.96 -5.30 -9.61
N GLY A 364 -10.80 -4.83 -9.14
CA GLY A 364 -9.79 -4.23 -10.01
C GLY A 364 -8.80 -3.35 -9.26
N TYR A 365 -8.05 -2.55 -10.02
CA TYR A 365 -6.94 -1.76 -9.50
C TYR A 365 -6.95 -0.32 -10.01
N ILE A 366 -6.46 0.59 -9.18
CA ILE A 366 -6.11 1.94 -9.61
C ILE A 366 -4.88 1.86 -10.53
N ALA A 367 -4.93 2.55 -11.66
CA ALA A 367 -3.72 2.88 -12.43
C ALA A 367 -2.95 4.00 -11.70
N PRO A 368 -1.78 3.74 -11.08
CA PRO A 368 -1.12 4.74 -10.23
C PRO A 368 -0.53 5.90 -11.07
N PRO A 369 -0.34 7.10 -10.50
CA PRO A 369 0.56 8.08 -11.09
C PRO A 369 1.97 7.48 -11.22
N LEU A 370 2.73 7.95 -12.20
CA LEU A 370 4.04 7.39 -12.58
C LEU A 370 5.21 8.32 -12.20
N ASP A 371 4.96 9.32 -11.35
CA ASP A 371 6.00 10.17 -10.79
C ASP A 371 7.06 9.31 -10.07
N GLY A 372 8.34 9.48 -10.42
CA GLY A 372 9.44 8.70 -9.85
C GLY A 372 9.43 7.20 -10.17
N ILE A 373 8.65 6.74 -11.16
CA ILE A 373 8.54 5.31 -11.54
C ILE A 373 9.89 4.66 -11.84
N TRP A 374 10.90 5.46 -12.18
CA TRP A 374 12.23 4.99 -12.51
C TRP A 374 12.94 4.25 -11.36
N ILE A 375 12.57 4.49 -10.09
CA ILE A 375 13.23 3.90 -8.90
C ILE A 375 12.34 2.92 -8.11
N THR A 376 11.07 2.76 -8.50
CA THR A 376 10.07 1.99 -7.73
C THR A 376 9.97 0.53 -8.17
N ALA A 377 11.02 -0.04 -8.77
CA ALA A 377 11.02 -1.45 -9.09
C ALA A 377 11.07 -2.31 -7.80
N PRO A 378 10.57 -3.56 -7.81
CA PRO A 378 9.81 -4.19 -8.89
C PRO A 378 8.41 -3.59 -9.08
N TYR A 379 7.78 -3.88 -10.22
CA TYR A 379 6.51 -3.29 -10.64
C TYR A 379 5.30 -4.22 -10.39
N PHE A 380 4.11 -3.63 -10.53
CA PHE A 380 2.80 -4.16 -10.15
C PHE A 380 2.55 -4.22 -8.65
N HIS A 381 1.28 -4.43 -8.27
CA HIS A 381 0.85 -4.42 -6.87
C HIS A 381 1.49 -5.51 -6.02
N ASN A 382 2.10 -6.54 -6.62
CA ASN A 382 2.74 -7.66 -5.95
C ASN A 382 4.26 -7.72 -6.18
N GLY A 383 4.85 -6.73 -6.88
CA GLY A 383 6.29 -6.69 -7.15
C GLY A 383 6.79 -7.82 -8.05
N SER A 384 5.95 -8.34 -8.96
CA SER A 384 6.24 -9.52 -9.78
C SER A 384 7.11 -9.26 -11.01
N VAL A 385 7.15 -8.01 -11.51
CA VAL A 385 7.87 -7.65 -12.74
C VAL A 385 9.12 -6.83 -12.41
N PRO A 386 10.34 -7.32 -12.67
CA PRO A 386 11.57 -6.70 -12.17
C PRO A 386 11.99 -5.40 -12.90
N THR A 387 11.49 -5.17 -14.12
CA THR A 387 11.90 -4.05 -14.99
C THR A 387 10.71 -3.39 -15.69
N LEU A 388 10.83 -2.11 -16.01
CA LEU A 388 9.82 -1.34 -16.73
C LEU A 388 9.68 -1.81 -18.17
N GLU A 389 10.78 -2.30 -18.77
CA GLU A 389 10.72 -3.03 -20.04
C GLU A 389 9.79 -4.24 -19.98
N GLY A 390 9.83 -5.02 -18.88
CA GLY A 390 8.91 -6.13 -18.66
C GLY A 390 7.46 -5.68 -18.49
N VAL A 391 7.22 -4.50 -17.91
CA VAL A 391 5.86 -3.93 -17.81
C VAL A 391 5.29 -3.65 -19.21
N LEU A 392 6.10 -3.06 -20.09
CA LEU A 392 5.72 -2.71 -21.45
C LEU A 392 5.78 -3.89 -22.45
N ASN A 393 6.43 -5.00 -22.10
CA ASN A 393 6.52 -6.19 -22.94
C ASN A 393 6.38 -7.46 -22.10
N SER A 394 5.18 -8.02 -22.08
CA SER A 394 4.84 -9.20 -21.28
C SER A 394 5.69 -10.42 -21.62
N LYS A 395 6.12 -10.55 -22.88
CA LYS A 395 6.95 -11.66 -23.37
C LYS A 395 8.37 -11.66 -22.78
N LYS A 396 8.83 -10.53 -22.22
CA LYS A 396 10.13 -10.41 -21.54
C LYS A 396 10.07 -10.67 -20.03
N ARG A 397 8.88 -10.87 -19.45
CA ARG A 397 8.72 -11.09 -18.00
C ARG A 397 9.24 -12.49 -17.62
N PRO A 398 10.17 -12.60 -16.66
CA PRO A 398 10.64 -13.91 -16.20
C PRO A 398 9.57 -14.61 -15.35
N THR A 399 9.37 -15.91 -15.54
CA THR A 399 8.52 -16.76 -14.68
C THR A 399 9.14 -16.99 -13.30
N TYR A 400 10.45 -17.20 -13.27
CA TYR A 400 11.24 -17.37 -12.05
C TYR A 400 12.44 -16.44 -12.10
N TRP A 401 12.64 -15.62 -11.08
CA TRP A 401 13.77 -14.69 -11.06
C TRP A 401 14.29 -14.41 -9.65
N SER A 402 15.58 -14.09 -9.54
CA SER A 402 16.19 -13.66 -8.28
C SER A 402 17.05 -12.42 -8.47
N ARG A 403 17.31 -11.71 -7.37
CA ARG A 403 18.25 -10.58 -7.30
C ARG A 403 19.07 -10.66 -6.02
N ASP A 404 20.18 -9.92 -5.99
CA ASP A 404 21.01 -9.83 -4.79
C ASP A 404 20.42 -8.83 -3.78
N PHE A 405 19.97 -9.33 -2.62
CA PHE A 405 19.44 -8.50 -1.53
C PHE A 405 20.52 -7.92 -0.61
N ARG A 406 21.78 -8.37 -0.74
CA ARG A 406 22.93 -7.87 0.05
C ARG A 406 23.72 -6.82 -0.73
N LYS A 407 23.90 -7.04 -2.03
CA LYS A 407 24.56 -6.13 -2.96
C LYS A 407 23.63 -5.85 -4.16
N PRO A 408 22.54 -5.10 -3.93
CA PRO A 408 21.59 -4.80 -4.99
C PRO A 408 22.25 -4.09 -6.17
N SER A 409 21.77 -4.39 -7.38
CA SER A 409 22.27 -3.82 -8.62
C SER A 409 21.09 -3.39 -9.48
N TYR A 410 21.15 -2.16 -10.01
CA TYR A 410 20.07 -1.55 -10.77
C TYR A 410 20.41 -1.45 -12.26
N ASN A 411 19.44 -1.76 -13.12
CA ASN A 411 19.54 -1.64 -14.56
C ASN A 411 18.93 -0.30 -14.99
N TYR A 412 19.77 0.64 -15.41
CA TYR A 412 19.33 1.96 -15.88
C TYR A 412 18.85 1.97 -17.36
N SER A 413 19.10 0.90 -18.11
CA SER A 413 18.64 0.75 -19.50
C SER A 413 17.20 0.25 -19.56
N THR A 414 16.89 -0.81 -18.81
CA THR A 414 15.54 -1.41 -18.77
C THR A 414 14.69 -0.87 -17.63
N ILE A 415 15.29 -0.04 -16.77
CA ILE A 415 14.72 0.59 -15.57
C ILE A 415 14.15 -0.46 -14.61
N GLY A 416 14.98 -0.91 -13.67
CA GLY A 416 14.59 -1.88 -12.65
C GLY A 416 15.75 -2.64 -12.05
N TRP A 417 15.49 -3.76 -11.39
CA TRP A 417 16.55 -4.56 -10.78
C TRP A 417 17.28 -5.40 -11.83
N ASN A 418 18.60 -5.50 -11.72
CA ASN A 418 19.31 -6.60 -12.36
C ASN A 418 18.87 -7.91 -11.69
N TYR A 419 18.52 -8.89 -12.51
CA TYR A 419 18.00 -10.17 -12.05
C TYR A 419 18.61 -11.33 -12.82
N THR A 420 18.54 -12.52 -12.23
CA THR A 420 18.83 -13.78 -12.90
C THR A 420 17.52 -14.51 -13.15
N ALA A 421 17.20 -14.82 -14.40
CA ALA A 421 16.08 -15.68 -14.76
C ALA A 421 16.43 -17.15 -14.49
N HIS A 422 15.48 -17.91 -13.98
CA HIS A 422 15.62 -19.34 -13.71
C HIS A 422 14.62 -20.15 -14.53
N LYS A 423 14.97 -21.40 -14.84
CA LYS A 423 14.06 -22.33 -15.54
C LYS A 423 13.06 -22.99 -14.59
N ASN A 424 13.39 -23.06 -13.30
CA ASN A 424 12.61 -23.77 -12.29
C ASN A 424 12.32 -22.85 -11.10
N ALA A 425 11.29 -23.21 -10.33
CA ALA A 425 11.10 -22.66 -9.00
C ALA A 425 12.33 -22.88 -8.11
N GLY A 426 12.53 -21.99 -7.15
CA GLY A 426 13.59 -22.10 -6.15
C GLY A 426 13.06 -21.87 -4.75
N GLY A 427 13.97 -21.79 -3.78
CA GLY A 427 13.62 -21.36 -2.43
C GLY A 427 13.16 -19.90 -2.37
N ARG A 428 12.89 -19.39 -1.17
CA ARG A 428 12.30 -18.06 -0.89
C ARG A 428 13.08 -16.83 -1.41
N LYS A 429 14.23 -17.02 -2.04
CA LYS A 429 15.02 -15.96 -2.70
C LYS A 429 14.75 -15.87 -4.21
N VAL A 430 14.03 -16.83 -4.77
CA VAL A 430 13.59 -16.84 -6.16
C VAL A 430 12.12 -16.46 -6.17
N TYR A 431 11.81 -15.32 -6.77
CA TYR A 431 10.44 -14.91 -7.04
C TYR A 431 9.81 -15.93 -7.99
N ASN A 432 8.65 -16.48 -7.62
CA ASN A 432 7.94 -17.50 -8.38
C ASN A 432 6.56 -16.96 -8.78
N THR A 433 6.39 -16.63 -10.06
CA THR A 433 5.14 -16.02 -10.55
C THR A 433 4.01 -17.02 -10.77
N THR A 434 4.25 -18.32 -10.55
CA THR A 434 3.23 -19.37 -10.62
C THR A 434 2.55 -19.62 -9.28
N GLN A 435 2.99 -18.96 -8.20
CA GLN A 435 2.34 -19.05 -6.89
C GLN A 435 1.08 -18.16 -6.85
N PRO A 436 0.03 -18.56 -6.11
CA PRO A 436 -1.18 -17.74 -5.94
C PRO A 436 -0.85 -16.33 -5.43
N GLY A 437 -1.29 -15.29 -6.14
CA GLY A 437 -1.05 -13.89 -5.78
C GLY A 437 0.29 -13.31 -6.25
N TYR A 438 1.19 -14.15 -6.77
CA TYR A 438 2.51 -13.73 -7.27
C TYR A 438 2.54 -13.56 -8.79
N GLY A 439 1.41 -13.69 -9.48
CA GLY A 439 1.30 -13.62 -10.92
C GLY A 439 1.90 -12.34 -11.53
N ASN A 440 2.60 -12.50 -12.66
CA ASN A 440 3.18 -11.41 -13.45
C ASN A 440 2.39 -11.14 -14.76
N TYR A 441 1.16 -11.63 -14.85
CA TYR A 441 0.27 -11.48 -16.01
C TYR A 441 -0.50 -10.15 -15.96
N GLY A 442 -1.21 -9.82 -17.04
CA GLY A 442 -1.99 -8.59 -17.16
C GLY A 442 -1.19 -7.37 -17.60
N HIS A 443 -1.89 -6.24 -17.77
CA HIS A 443 -1.33 -4.99 -18.28
C HIS A 443 -0.54 -5.23 -19.59
N ASN A 444 -1.18 -5.87 -20.57
CA ASN A 444 -0.57 -6.25 -21.85
C ASN A 444 -0.65 -5.15 -22.92
N PHE A 445 -1.07 -3.94 -22.55
CA PHE A 445 -1.30 -2.82 -23.47
C PHE A 445 -0.04 -2.40 -24.26
N GLY A 446 1.14 -2.66 -23.71
CA GLY A 446 2.43 -2.38 -24.37
C GLY A 446 2.89 -3.44 -25.37
N ASP A 447 2.26 -4.62 -25.43
CA ASP A 447 2.76 -5.75 -26.23
C ASP A 447 2.73 -5.47 -27.73
N ASN A 448 1.80 -4.63 -28.18
CA ASN A 448 1.65 -4.24 -29.58
C ASN A 448 2.58 -3.08 -30.00
N LEU A 449 3.32 -2.49 -29.07
CA LEU A 449 4.30 -1.46 -29.38
C LEU A 449 5.52 -2.07 -30.08
N SER A 450 6.22 -1.26 -30.88
CA SER A 450 7.54 -1.65 -31.38
C SER A 450 8.59 -1.57 -30.27
N ASP A 451 9.77 -2.18 -30.48
CA ASP A 451 10.88 -2.02 -29.54
C ASP A 451 11.40 -0.58 -29.47
N ALA A 452 11.29 0.19 -30.56
CA ALA A 452 11.63 1.61 -30.58
C ALA A 452 10.64 2.42 -29.73
N ASP A 453 9.33 2.21 -29.91
CA ASP A 453 8.28 2.90 -29.13
C ASP A 453 8.43 2.64 -27.63
N ARG A 454 8.71 1.39 -27.25
CA ARG A 454 8.95 1.03 -25.84
C ARG A 454 10.15 1.77 -25.26
N LYS A 455 11.26 1.87 -26.01
CA LYS A 455 12.44 2.62 -25.58
C LYS A 455 12.14 4.11 -25.44
N ALA A 456 11.40 4.69 -26.38
CA ALA A 456 10.97 6.09 -26.33
C ALA A 456 10.12 6.36 -25.08
N ILE A 457 9.10 5.54 -24.83
CA ILE A 457 8.26 5.65 -23.62
C ILE A 457 9.10 5.51 -22.35
N ILE A 458 10.02 4.53 -22.26
CA ILE A 458 10.91 4.40 -21.10
C ILE A 458 11.77 5.65 -20.91
N GLU A 459 12.29 6.24 -22.00
CA GLU A 459 13.07 7.47 -21.94
C GLU A 459 12.26 8.64 -21.40
N TYR A 460 10.99 8.77 -21.82
CA TYR A 460 10.05 9.73 -21.25
C TYR A 460 9.76 9.47 -19.77
N LEU A 461 9.53 8.20 -19.38
CA LEU A 461 9.25 7.83 -17.98
C LEU A 461 10.43 8.12 -17.03
N LYS A 462 11.67 8.23 -17.54
CA LYS A 462 12.83 8.72 -16.75
C LYS A 462 12.72 10.21 -16.39
N THR A 463 11.90 10.98 -17.09
CA THR A 463 11.69 12.41 -16.83
C THR A 463 10.65 12.68 -15.74
N LEU A 464 9.85 11.67 -15.40
CA LEU A 464 8.80 11.71 -14.38
C LEU A 464 9.34 11.29 -13.02
#